data_AF-A0A949PQJ9-F1
#
_entry.id   AF-A0A949PQJ9-F1
#
_cell.length_a   1.000
_cell.length_b   1.000
_cell.length_c   1.000
_cell.angle_alpha   90.00
_cell.angle_beta   90.00
_cell.angle_gamma   90.00
#
_symmetry.space_group_name_H-M   'P 1'
#
loop_
_entity.id
_entity.type
_entity.pdbx_description
1 polymer ?
#
loop_
_entity_poly.entity_id
_entity_poly.type
_entity_poly.pdbx_seq_one_letter_code
_entity_poly.pdbx_strand_id
1 'polypeptide(L)' 'MPARRLRRIPLLLLCSAPLWGSAAPASWYWWHSRLDSDVRVCAQFMPDQGWTRGSGPFNNPRCSADPAVTPRR' A
#
# COMPACT_ATOMS: atom_id res chain seq x y z
N MET A 1 32.27 -14.89 -46.40
CA MET A 1 31.15 -15.09 -45.45
C MET A 1 31.32 -14.13 -44.27
N PRO A 2 30.66 -12.96 -44.20
CA PRO A 2 30.73 -12.13 -43.00
C PRO A 2 29.60 -12.52 -42.03
N ALA A 3 29.84 -13.55 -41.21
CA ALA A 3 29.04 -13.76 -40.01
C ALA A 3 29.48 -12.72 -38.97
N ARG A 4 28.78 -11.58 -38.90
CA ARG A 4 29.03 -10.58 -37.87
C ARG A 4 27.74 -10.09 -37.26
N ARG A 5 27.70 -10.23 -35.92
CA ARG A 5 26.88 -9.52 -34.94
C ARG A 5 25.59 -10.19 -34.45
N LEU A 6 25.66 -11.45 -34.01
CA LEU A 6 24.88 -11.85 -32.83
C LEU A 6 25.66 -11.47 -31.56
N ARG A 7 25.67 -10.18 -31.20
CA ARG A 7 26.23 -9.75 -29.90
C ARG A 7 25.55 -8.50 -29.37
N ARG A 8 24.21 -8.46 -29.45
CA ARG A 8 23.38 -7.42 -28.78
C ARG A 8 22.08 -7.95 -28.18
N ILE A 9 21.84 -9.26 -28.23
CA ILE A 9 20.63 -9.86 -27.66
C ILE A 9 20.66 -10.03 -26.12
N PRO A 10 21.82 -10.16 -25.40
CA PRO A 10 21.74 -10.51 -23.98
C PRO A 10 21.29 -9.35 -23.07
N LEU A 11 21.30 -8.10 -23.54
CA LEU A 11 20.90 -6.95 -22.74
C LEU A 11 19.38 -6.76 -22.69
N LEU A 12 18.67 -7.11 -23.78
CA LEU A 12 17.21 -6.98 -23.85
C LEU A 12 16.49 -8.01 -22.97
N LEU A 13 17.07 -9.19 -22.76
CA LEU A 13 16.49 -10.23 -21.89
C LEU A 13 16.57 -9.89 -20.40
N LEU A 14 17.50 -9.04 -19.97
CA LEU A 14 17.63 -8.67 -18.54
C LEU A 14 16.53 -7.70 -18.08
N CYS A 15 15.94 -6.94 -19.00
CA CYS A 15 14.91 -5.94 -18.68
C CYS A 15 13.50 -6.53 -18.52
N SER A 16 13.29 -7.80 -18.87
CA SER A 16 11.98 -8.46 -18.77
C SER A 16 11.79 -9.27 -17.49
N ALA A 17 12.73 -9.21 -16.54
CA ALA A 17 12.56 -9.86 -15.24
C ALA A 17 11.42 -9.18 -14.45
N PRO A 18 10.34 -9.91 -14.10
CA PRO A 18 9.27 -9.34 -13.29
C PRO A 18 9.82 -9.01 -11.91
N LEU A 19 9.77 -7.73 -11.54
CA LEU A 19 10.05 -7.30 -10.17
C LEU A 19 8.88 -7.76 -9.29
N TRP A 20 9.07 -8.85 -8.56
CA TRP A 20 8.14 -9.24 -7.50
C TRP A 20 8.29 -8.26 -6.33
N GLY A 21 7.55 -7.16 -6.38
CA GLY A 21 7.35 -6.27 -5.25
C GLY A 21 6.28 -6.83 -4.32
N SER A 22 6.64 -7.12 -3.07
CA SER A 22 5.67 -7.42 -2.03
C SER A 22 4.96 -6.12 -1.65
N ALA A 23 3.71 -5.95 -2.10
CA ALA A 23 2.89 -4.83 -1.65
C ALA A 23 2.52 -5.06 -0.18
N ALA A 24 3.09 -4.26 0.72
CA ALA A 24 2.64 -4.24 2.11
C ALA A 24 1.15 -3.85 2.15
N PRO A 25 0.35 -4.41 3.06
CA PRO A 25 -1.05 -4.02 3.21
C PRO A 25 -1.12 -2.51 3.48
N ALA A 26 -1.98 -1.82 2.73
CA ALA A 26 -2.11 -0.38 2.86
C ALA A 26 -2.55 -0.02 4.29
N SER A 27 -1.94 1.02 4.87
CA SER A 27 -2.26 1.48 6.22
C SER A 27 -3.57 2.27 6.23
N TRP A 28 -4.49 1.91 7.12
CA TRP A 28 -5.77 2.58 7.33
C TRP A 28 -5.79 3.35 8.65
N TYR A 29 -6.53 4.45 8.70
CA TYR A 29 -6.66 5.29 9.89
C TYR A 29 -8.12 5.66 10.12
N TRP A 30 -8.48 5.86 11.39
CA TRP A 30 -9.71 6.55 11.74
C TRP A 30 -9.55 8.03 11.47
N TRP A 31 -10.53 8.62 10.78
CA TRP A 31 -10.63 10.06 10.56
C TRP A 31 -11.90 10.56 11.22
N HIS A 32 -11.76 11.61 12.02
CA HIS A 32 -12.87 12.29 12.69
C HIS A 32 -13.21 13.57 11.94
N SER A 33 -14.49 13.82 11.71
CA SER A 33 -14.94 15.07 11.12
C SER A 33 -14.66 16.22 12.09
N ARG A 34 -14.17 17.34 11.55
CA ARG A 34 -14.00 18.59 12.31
C ARG A 34 -15.29 19.37 12.45
N LEU A 35 -16.27 19.08 11.59
CA LEU A 35 -17.57 19.74 11.57
C LEU A 35 -18.58 19.03 12.48
N ASP A 36 -18.51 17.70 12.54
CA ASP A 36 -19.43 16.86 13.30
C ASP A 36 -18.64 15.89 14.19
N SER A 37 -18.72 16.07 15.51
CA SER A 37 -17.93 15.28 16.47
C SER A 37 -18.27 13.78 16.49
N ASP A 38 -19.46 13.41 15.99
CA ASP A 38 -19.94 12.02 15.99
C ASP A 38 -19.61 11.27 14.68
N VAL A 39 -19.13 11.99 13.66
CA VAL A 39 -18.81 11.39 12.36
C VAL A 39 -17.37 10.94 12.34
N ARG A 40 -17.19 9.62 12.20
CA ARG A 40 -15.90 8.98 11.97
C ARG A 40 -15.94 8.04 10.78
N VAL A 41 -14.84 7.99 10.02
CA VAL A 41 -14.71 7.11 8.87
C VAL A 41 -13.34 6.44 8.85
N CYS A 42 -13.27 5.22 8.32
CA CYS A 42 -12.02 4.50 8.14
C CYS A 42 -11.53 4.69 6.70
N ALA A 43 -10.33 5.25 6.53
CA ALA A 43 -9.74 5.48 5.21
C ALA A 43 -8.21 5.48 5.28
N GLN A 44 -7.56 5.13 4.16
CA GLN A 44 -6.10 5.22 4.03
C GLN A 44 -5.62 6.68 4.05
N PHE A 45 -6.37 7.56 3.38
CA PHE A 45 -6.08 8.97 3.24
C PHE A 45 -7.37 9.79 3.31
N MET A 46 -7.27 11.00 3.85
CA MET A 46 -8.34 11.98 3.92
C MET A 46 -7.75 13.38 3.76
N PRO A 47 -8.44 14.32 3.11
CA PRO A 47 -8.01 15.71 3.07
C PRO A 47 -7.92 16.30 4.47
N ASP A 48 -6.85 17.05 4.74
CA ASP A 48 -6.66 17.75 6.02
C ASP A 48 -7.69 18.85 6.26
N GLN A 49 -8.39 19.32 5.22
CA GLN A 49 -9.47 20.29 5.36
C GLN A 49 -10.77 19.57 5.72
N GLY A 50 -11.10 19.56 7.01
CA GLY A 50 -12.36 19.02 7.53
C GLY A 50 -12.23 17.68 8.26
N TRP A 51 -11.06 17.05 8.24
CA TRP A 51 -10.83 15.78 8.95
C TRP A 51 -9.59 15.84 9.82
N THR A 52 -9.65 15.16 10.96
CA THR A 52 -8.53 14.99 11.87
C THR A 52 -8.18 13.51 11.96
N ARG A 53 -6.91 13.17 11.73
CA ARG A 53 -6.41 11.80 11.86
C ARG A 53 -6.48 11.37 13.33
N GLY A 54 -7.14 10.25 13.59
CA GLY A 54 -7.22 9.58 14.88
C GLY A 54 -6.36 8.32 14.92
N SER A 55 -6.91 7.24 15.48
CA SER A 55 -6.20 5.98 15.72
C SER A 55 -5.76 5.27 14.43
N GLY A 56 -4.70 4.47 14.52
CA GLY A 56 -4.09 3.69 13.44
C GLY A 56 -2.57 3.65 13.59
N PRO A 57 -1.83 3.02 12.66
CA PRO A 57 -2.29 2.38 11.42
C PRO A 57 -2.94 1.00 11.64
N PHE A 58 -4.02 0.74 10.90
CA PHE A 58 -4.65 -0.58 10.78
C PHE A 58 -4.28 -1.22 9.44
N ASN A 59 -4.28 -2.55 9.38
CA ASN A 59 -3.98 -3.32 8.17
C ASN A 59 -5.22 -3.58 7.28
N ASN A 60 -6.40 -3.09 7.68
CA ASN A 60 -7.68 -3.42 7.06
C ASN A 60 -8.62 -2.21 6.95
N PRO A 61 -9.54 -2.22 5.98
CA PRO A 61 -10.52 -1.14 5.76
C PRO A 61 -11.59 -1.00 6.84
N ARG A 62 -11.61 -1.86 7.86
CA ARG A 62 -12.53 -1.75 9.00
C ARG A 62 -11.93 -1.01 10.18
N CYS A 63 -10.64 -0.66 10.10
CA CYS A 63 -9.91 -0.02 11.19
C CYS A 63 -10.10 -0.75 12.54
N SER A 64 -10.08 -2.08 12.49
CA SER A 64 -10.24 -2.99 13.63
C SER A 64 -8.96 -3.77 13.89
N ALA A 65 -8.77 -4.23 15.12
CA ALA A 65 -7.72 -5.21 15.43
C ALA A 65 -8.02 -6.49 14.64
N ASP A 66 -7.17 -6.83 13.68
CA ASP A 66 -7.32 -8.04 12.90
C ASP A 66 -6.79 -9.23 13.71
N PRO A 67 -7.65 -10.21 14.07
CA PRO A 67 -7.21 -11.39 14.78
C PRO A 67 -6.20 -12.22 13.97
N ALA A 68 -6.15 -12.08 12.63
CA ALA A 68 -5.18 -12.77 11.79
C ALA A 68 -3.75 -12.20 11.90
N VAL A 69 -3.60 -10.95 12.32
CA VAL A 69 -2.28 -10.28 12.48
C VAL A 69 -1.78 -10.27 13.92
N THR A 70 -2.67 -10.46 14.89
CA THR A 70 -2.24 -10.53 16.30
C THR A 70 -1.61 -11.91 16.55
N PRO A 71 -0.31 -12.02 16.89
CA PRO A 71 0.27 -13.31 17.24
C PRO A 71 -0.50 -13.84 18.47
N ARG A 72 -1.09 -15.03 18.33
CA ARG A 72 -1.69 -15.73 19.48
C ARG A 72 -0.60 -15.90 20.53
N ARG A 73 -0.79 -15.26 21.68
CA ARG A 73 0.10 -15.34 22.83
C ARG A 73 -0.12 -16.63 23.59
#